data_AF-A0A5P1FE86-F1
#
_entry.id   AF-A0A5P1FE86-F1
#
_cell.length_a   1.000
_cell.length_b   1.000
_cell.length_c   1.000
_cell.angle_alpha   90.00
_cell.angle_beta   90.00
_cell.angle_gamma   90.00
#
_symmetry.space_group_name_H-M   'P 1'
#
loop_
_entity.id
_entity.type
_entity.pdbx_description
1 polymer ?
#
loop_
_entity_poly.entity_id
_entity_poly.type
_entity_poly.pdbx_seq_one_letter_code
_entity_poly.pdbx_strand_id
1 'polypeptide(L)'
;MGVLNRRLGQFLRSNSFLFLLSSALVLGSVAFAFSRIAFSPFRSPVASPAAAEGCRPDGEGSWAVGVFYGDSPLSLKPIEDWNEWRNASEAWPVANPVLTCATPTNAGFPSNFVADPFLFSKDGALYLFFETKNSITLQGDIGVAVSKDDGATWQHLGIALDEKWHLSYPFVFSYQDQIYMMPEGNQKGELRLYRALQFPLKWELEKFFWCKKEWGA
;
A
#
# COMPACT_ATOMS: atom_id res chain seq x y z
N MET A 1 -10.44 -8.68 68.71
CA MET A 1 -9.70 -8.06 67.58
C MET A 1 -8.23 -8.51 67.44
N GLY A 2 -7.53 -9.03 68.47
CA GLY A 2 -6.09 -9.36 68.37
C GLY A 2 -5.68 -10.68 67.69
N VAL A 3 -6.54 -11.71 67.68
CA VAL A 3 -6.19 -13.05 67.16
C VAL A 3 -6.26 -13.12 65.63
N LEU A 4 -7.24 -12.44 65.02
CA LEU A 4 -7.38 -12.35 63.57
C LEU A 4 -6.18 -11.63 62.94
N ASN A 5 -5.71 -10.56 63.61
CA ASN A 5 -4.57 -9.76 63.16
C ASN A 5 -3.23 -10.52 63.23
N ARG A 6 -3.07 -11.40 64.24
CA ARG A 6 -1.89 -12.29 64.33
C ARG A 6 -1.87 -13.38 63.26
N ARG A 7 -3.01 -13.99 62.95
CA ARG A 7 -3.11 -15.01 61.89
C ARG A 7 -2.88 -14.42 60.51
N LEU A 8 -3.40 -13.21 60.26
CA LEU A 8 -3.14 -12.46 59.04
C LEU A 8 -1.64 -12.12 58.91
N GLY A 9 -1.01 -11.64 59.99
CA GLY A 9 0.43 -11.34 60.01
C GLY A 9 1.34 -12.54 59.80
N GLN A 10 0.96 -13.73 60.31
CA GLN A 10 1.70 -14.98 60.06
C GLN A 10 1.54 -15.47 58.62
N PHE A 11 0.34 -15.34 58.04
CA PHE A 11 0.10 -15.69 56.64
C PHE A 11 0.89 -14.81 55.68
N LEU A 12 0.90 -13.49 55.92
CA LEU A 12 1.67 -12.50 55.15
C LEU A 12 3.20 -12.67 55.27
N ARG A 13 3.68 -13.36 56.32
CA ARG A 13 5.10 -13.69 56.53
C ARG A 13 5.47 -15.12 56.13
N SER A 14 4.52 -15.90 55.59
CA SER A 14 4.81 -17.27 55.16
C SER A 14 5.67 -17.29 53.89
N ASN A 15 6.59 -18.25 53.81
CA ASN A 15 7.46 -18.41 52.63
C ASN A 15 6.64 -18.60 51.35
N SER A 16 5.50 -19.28 51.42
CA SER A 16 4.59 -19.46 50.29
C SER A 16 3.96 -18.14 49.83
N PHE A 17 3.53 -17.28 50.76
CA PHE A 17 3.00 -15.97 50.42
C PHE A 17 4.08 -15.05 49.83
N LEU A 18 5.28 -15.07 50.41
CA LEU A 18 6.42 -14.31 49.90
C LEU A 18 6.85 -14.77 48.50
N PHE A 19 6.82 -16.08 48.23
CA PHE A 19 7.11 -16.66 46.91
C PHE A 19 6.05 -16.28 45.87
N LEU A 20 4.77 -16.33 46.23
CA LEU A 20 3.69 -15.93 45.33
C LEU A 20 3.73 -14.43 45.04
N LEU A 21 4.01 -13.61 46.05
CA LEU A 21 4.15 -12.16 45.90
C LEU A 21 5.36 -11.81 45.02
N SER A 22 6.52 -12.44 45.24
CA SER A 22 7.70 -12.20 44.43
C SER A 22 7.51 -12.66 42.99
N SER A 23 6.90 -13.82 42.78
CA SER A 23 6.58 -14.35 41.44
C SER A 23 5.60 -13.43 40.69
N ALA A 24 4.57 -12.92 41.37
CA ALA A 24 3.62 -11.98 40.78
C ALA A 24 4.29 -10.65 40.39
N LEU A 25 5.22 -10.14 41.20
CA LEU A 25 5.98 -8.93 40.89
C LEU A 25 6.93 -9.13 39.71
N VAL A 26 7.60 -10.28 39.62
CA VAL A 26 8.49 -10.62 38.50
C VAL A 26 7.68 -10.79 37.22
N LEU A 27 6.62 -11.60 37.22
CA LEU A 27 5.78 -11.80 36.04
C LEU A 27 5.08 -10.49 35.62
N GLY A 28 4.61 -9.69 36.58
CA GLY A 28 4.01 -8.38 36.31
C GLY A 28 5.01 -7.40 35.68
N SER A 29 6.26 -7.37 36.16
CA SER A 29 7.29 -6.49 35.58
C SER A 29 7.74 -6.95 34.19
N VAL A 30 7.87 -8.26 33.95
CA VAL A 30 8.12 -8.82 32.61
C VAL A 30 6.96 -8.54 31.66
N ALA A 31 5.72 -8.72 32.10
CA ALA A 31 4.53 -8.42 31.28
C ALA A 31 4.41 -6.93 30.98
N PHE A 32 4.76 -6.04 31.93
CA PHE A 32 4.79 -4.60 31.71
C PHE A 32 5.92 -4.18 30.76
N ALA A 33 7.11 -4.76 30.89
CA ALA A 33 8.21 -4.50 29.96
C ALA A 33 7.86 -5.00 28.55
N PHE A 34 7.30 -6.20 28.43
CA PHE A 34 6.83 -6.76 27.17
C PHE A 34 5.70 -5.91 26.57
N SER A 35 4.73 -5.45 27.37
CA SER A 35 3.67 -4.58 26.85
C SER A 35 4.19 -3.22 26.42
N ARG A 36 5.23 -2.69 27.07
CA ARG A 36 5.91 -1.46 26.65
C ARG A 36 6.75 -1.65 25.38
N ILE A 37 7.18 -2.85 25.04
CA ILE A 37 7.90 -3.17 23.80
C ILE A 37 6.90 -3.49 22.67
N ALA A 38 5.98 -4.42 22.91
CA ALA A 38 4.99 -4.89 21.94
C ALA A 38 3.87 -3.87 21.67
N PHE A 39 3.52 -3.05 22.66
CA PHE A 39 2.49 -2.00 22.58
C PHE A 39 3.05 -0.66 23.05
N SER A 40 4.31 -0.36 22.70
CA SER A 40 4.93 0.93 22.99
C SER A 40 3.96 2.06 22.64
N PRO A 41 3.68 3.01 23.54
CA PRO A 41 2.85 4.16 23.24
C PRO A 41 3.71 5.17 22.48
N PHE A 42 4.28 4.76 21.35
CA PHE A 42 4.41 5.68 20.25
C PHE A 42 2.98 6.03 19.87
N ARG A 43 2.49 7.01 20.63
CA ARG A 43 1.35 7.82 20.33
C ARG A 43 1.63 8.33 18.93
N SER A 44 0.96 7.75 17.93
CA SER A 44 0.70 8.47 16.69
C SER A 44 0.29 9.87 17.12
N PRO A 45 0.99 10.93 16.67
CA PRO A 45 0.63 12.27 17.04
C PRO A 45 -0.85 12.44 16.71
N VAL A 46 -1.63 12.73 17.75
CA VAL A 46 -3.02 13.16 17.65
C VAL A 46 -3.09 14.17 16.52
N ALA A 47 -3.87 13.82 15.48
CA ALA A 47 -4.37 14.70 14.43
C ALA A 47 -3.49 15.92 14.14
N SER A 48 -2.28 15.69 13.63
CA SER A 48 -1.59 16.74 12.87
C SER A 48 -2.22 16.82 11.47
N PRO A 49 -2.21 17.99 10.81
CA PRO A 49 -2.57 18.11 9.38
C PRO A 49 -1.77 17.16 8.48
N ALA A 50 -0.72 16.53 9.03
CA ALA A 50 0.01 15.39 8.51
C ALA A 50 -0.85 14.23 7.98
N ALA A 51 -2.14 14.06 8.32
CA ALA A 51 -2.98 13.05 7.64
C ALA A 51 -3.01 13.22 6.11
N ALA A 52 -2.67 14.41 5.60
CA ALA A 52 -2.44 14.69 4.18
C ALA A 52 -1.02 14.34 3.67
N GLU A 53 -0.09 13.94 4.54
CA GLU A 53 1.25 13.50 4.16
C GLU A 53 1.20 12.01 3.80
N GLY A 54 1.40 11.71 2.52
CA GLY A 54 1.73 10.36 2.06
C GLY A 54 3.18 9.99 2.36
N CYS A 55 3.65 8.88 1.79
CA CYS A 55 4.98 8.31 1.98
C CYS A 55 5.31 7.96 3.43
N ARG A 56 4.30 7.57 4.22
CA ARG A 56 4.52 7.19 5.61
C ARG A 56 5.06 5.77 5.69
N PRO A 57 6.00 5.47 6.62
CA PRO A 57 6.37 4.11 6.91
C PRO A 57 5.15 3.30 7.33
N ASP A 58 4.90 2.19 6.64
CA ASP A 58 3.96 1.16 7.07
C ASP A 58 4.67 -0.20 7.13
N GLY A 59 4.00 -1.21 7.70
CA GLY A 59 4.56 -2.57 7.82
C GLY A 59 4.62 -3.34 6.51
N GLU A 60 4.21 -2.74 5.38
CA GLU A 60 4.11 -3.39 4.07
C GLU A 60 5.24 -2.95 3.12
N GLY A 61 5.96 -1.88 3.45
CA GLY A 61 7.16 -1.43 2.75
C GLY A 61 6.91 -0.29 1.77
N SER A 62 8.01 0.27 1.24
CA SER A 62 7.97 1.40 0.32
C SER A 62 8.12 0.92 -1.13
N TRP A 63 7.02 0.41 -1.69
CA TRP A 63 6.97 -0.02 -3.08
C TRP A 63 7.06 1.17 -4.06
N ALA A 64 7.72 0.94 -5.18
CA ALA A 64 7.96 1.92 -6.23
C ALA A 64 8.00 1.24 -7.60
N VAL A 65 7.83 2.00 -8.67
CA VAL A 65 7.80 1.48 -10.04
C VAL A 65 9.04 1.95 -10.81
N GLY A 66 9.72 1.01 -11.46
CA GLY A 66 10.79 1.29 -12.43
C GLY A 66 10.38 0.92 -13.86
N VAL A 67 11.05 1.55 -14.83
CA VAL A 67 10.90 1.29 -16.26
C VAL A 67 12.20 0.73 -16.82
N PHE A 68 12.05 -0.28 -17.68
CA PHE A 68 13.14 -0.96 -18.35
C PHE A 68 12.79 -1.09 -19.84
N TYR A 69 13.80 -0.94 -20.70
CA TYR A 69 13.69 -1.01 -22.16
C TYR A 69 14.59 -2.09 -22.72
N GLY A 70 14.18 -2.69 -23.83
CA GLY A 70 15.02 -3.65 -24.54
C GLY A 70 14.31 -4.31 -25.69
N ASP A 71 15.09 -4.98 -26.53
CA ASP A 71 14.58 -5.64 -27.75
C ASP A 71 13.76 -6.90 -27.42
N SER A 72 13.88 -7.44 -26.20
CA SER A 72 13.10 -8.58 -25.73
C SER A 72 12.94 -8.57 -24.20
N PRO A 73 11.95 -9.30 -23.65
CA PRO A 73 11.77 -9.45 -22.20
C PRO A 73 12.97 -10.05 -21.45
N LEU A 74 13.91 -10.67 -22.17
CA LEU A 74 15.12 -11.30 -21.59
C LEU A 74 16.37 -10.43 -21.76
N SER A 75 16.27 -9.28 -22.44
CA SER A 75 17.39 -8.38 -22.72
C SER A 75 16.96 -6.94 -22.44
N LEU A 76 16.72 -6.64 -21.17
CA LEU A 76 16.28 -5.34 -20.68
C LEU A 76 17.44 -4.55 -20.07
N LYS A 77 17.41 -3.24 -20.27
CA LYS A 77 18.26 -2.24 -19.63
C LYS A 77 17.39 -1.25 -18.86
N PRO A 78 17.86 -0.72 -17.73
CA PRO A 78 17.11 0.30 -17.01
C PRO A 78 17.05 1.60 -17.83
N ILE A 79 16.07 2.46 -17.53
CA ILE A 79 15.81 3.68 -18.31
C ILE A 79 17.02 4.65 -18.35
N GLU A 80 17.81 4.68 -17.28
CA GLU A 80 19.04 5.48 -17.20
C GLU A 80 20.12 5.07 -18.24
N ASP A 81 20.11 3.82 -18.70
CA ASP A 81 21.03 3.31 -19.73
C ASP A 81 20.46 3.43 -21.15
N TRP A 82 19.17 3.76 -21.27
CA TRP A 82 18.46 3.84 -22.54
C TRP A 82 18.34 5.28 -23.04
N ASN A 83 18.10 6.23 -22.12
CA ASN A 83 17.98 7.64 -22.43
C ASN A 83 19.36 8.32 -22.41
N GLU A 84 20.16 8.11 -23.45
CA GLU A 84 21.25 9.03 -23.76
C GLU A 84 20.68 10.23 -24.54
N TRP A 85 20.50 11.36 -23.84
CA TRP A 85 20.36 12.70 -24.41
C TRP A 85 19.05 13.07 -25.14
N ARG A 86 18.07 13.64 -24.41
CA ARG A 86 17.03 14.52 -24.97
C ARG A 86 16.84 15.76 -24.07
N ASN A 87 17.44 16.87 -24.50
CA ASN A 87 17.18 18.29 -24.22
C ASN A 87 16.80 18.78 -22.80
N ALA A 88 17.35 19.95 -22.46
CA ALA A 88 17.47 20.58 -21.14
C ALA A 88 16.18 21.11 -20.46
N SER A 89 15.02 20.51 -20.71
CA SER A 89 13.74 20.90 -20.10
C SER A 89 13.18 19.90 -19.08
N GLU A 90 13.83 18.75 -18.92
CA GLU A 90 13.32 17.63 -18.11
C GLU A 90 14.27 17.31 -16.95
N ALA A 91 13.77 16.61 -15.92
CA ALA A 91 14.53 16.19 -14.74
C ALA A 91 15.64 15.20 -15.14
N TRP A 92 16.84 15.71 -15.44
CA TRP A 92 18.01 14.92 -15.80
C TRP A 92 18.94 14.70 -14.59
N PRO A 93 19.50 13.49 -14.42
CA PRO A 93 19.24 12.28 -15.20
C PRO A 93 17.92 11.59 -14.81
N VAL A 94 17.20 11.08 -15.81
CA VAL A 94 16.07 10.16 -15.60
C VAL A 94 16.63 8.85 -15.05
N ALA A 95 16.12 8.39 -13.92
CA ALA A 95 16.57 7.16 -13.28
C ALA A 95 15.40 6.46 -12.59
N ASN A 96 15.51 5.14 -12.47
CA ASN A 96 14.59 4.39 -11.64
C ASN A 96 14.76 4.71 -10.13
N PRO A 97 13.66 4.65 -9.33
CA PRO A 97 12.28 4.43 -9.75
C PRO A 97 11.63 5.67 -10.38
N VAL A 98 10.80 5.47 -11.41
CA VAL A 98 10.09 6.54 -12.12
C VAL A 98 8.80 7.00 -11.40
N LEU A 99 8.18 6.14 -10.60
CA LEU A 99 7.07 6.49 -9.72
C LEU A 99 7.33 5.99 -8.30
N THR A 100 6.98 6.83 -7.34
CA THR A 100 6.99 6.51 -5.90
C THR A 100 5.69 6.99 -5.27
N CYS A 101 5.50 6.73 -3.97
CA CYS A 101 4.42 7.31 -3.18
C CYS A 101 4.29 8.84 -3.31
N ALA A 102 5.39 9.54 -3.63
CA ALA A 102 5.40 11.00 -3.77
C ALA A 102 4.61 11.45 -5.00
N THR A 103 4.53 10.63 -6.05
CA THR A 103 3.84 10.97 -7.31
C THR A 103 2.34 11.28 -7.08
N PRO A 104 1.52 10.37 -6.52
CA PRO A 104 0.14 10.70 -6.18
C PRO A 104 0.04 11.70 -5.03
N THR A 105 0.93 11.61 -4.03
CA THR A 105 0.89 12.49 -2.84
C THR A 105 1.06 13.97 -3.21
N ASN A 106 2.04 14.30 -4.04
CA ASN A 106 2.29 15.67 -4.50
C ASN A 106 1.16 16.21 -5.38
N ALA A 107 0.39 15.31 -6.01
CA ALA A 107 -0.79 15.64 -6.79
C ALA A 107 -2.08 15.76 -5.94
N GLY A 108 -1.98 15.65 -4.61
CA GLY A 108 -3.10 15.80 -3.69
C GLY A 108 -3.83 14.50 -3.35
N PHE A 109 -3.24 13.34 -3.66
CA PHE A 109 -3.75 12.02 -3.33
C PHE A 109 -2.78 11.32 -2.36
N PRO A 110 -2.92 11.53 -1.04
CA PRO A 110 -1.97 11.00 -0.05
C PRO A 110 -1.86 9.48 -0.14
N SER A 111 -0.65 8.99 -0.41
CA SER A 111 -0.40 7.57 -0.65
C SER A 111 0.85 7.09 0.07
N ASN A 112 0.82 5.90 0.66
CA ASN A 112 1.99 5.31 1.33
C ASN A 112 2.95 4.62 0.35
N PHE A 113 2.43 4.02 -0.73
CA PHE A 113 3.22 3.34 -1.74
C PHE A 113 2.51 3.32 -3.10
N VAL A 114 3.26 2.99 -4.15
CA VAL A 114 2.71 2.62 -5.46
C VAL A 114 3.20 1.23 -5.86
N ALA A 115 2.30 0.38 -6.37
CA ALA A 115 2.58 -1.02 -6.67
C ALA A 115 1.81 -1.51 -7.90
N ASP A 116 2.04 -2.77 -8.28
CA ASP A 116 1.34 -3.50 -9.34
C ASP A 116 1.14 -2.71 -10.66
N PRO A 117 2.24 -2.29 -11.31
CA PRO A 117 2.16 -1.47 -12.52
C PRO A 117 1.63 -2.25 -13.72
N PHE A 118 0.64 -1.67 -14.41
CA PHE A 118 0.15 -2.11 -15.71
C PHE A 118 0.22 -0.97 -16.73
N LEU A 119 0.97 -1.20 -17.79
CA LEU A 119 1.21 -0.23 -18.86
C LEU A 119 0.17 -0.40 -19.98
N PHE A 120 -0.36 0.72 -20.48
CA PHE A 120 -1.27 0.78 -21.62
C PHE A 120 -0.85 1.89 -22.57
N SER A 121 -0.55 1.55 -23.83
CA SER A 121 -0.17 2.53 -24.85
C SER A 121 -1.39 2.98 -25.65
N LYS A 122 -1.57 4.28 -25.81
CA LYS A 122 -2.65 4.87 -26.61
C LYS A 122 -2.25 6.24 -27.16
N ASP A 123 -2.52 6.48 -28.44
CA ASP A 123 -2.34 7.78 -29.10
C ASP A 123 -0.92 8.37 -28.93
N GLY A 124 0.11 7.52 -28.92
CA GLY A 124 1.51 7.92 -28.74
C GLY A 124 1.88 8.29 -27.30
N ALA A 125 1.00 8.06 -26.32
CA ALA A 125 1.26 8.22 -24.90
C ALA A 125 1.26 6.86 -24.18
N LEU A 126 1.99 6.80 -23.07
CA LEU A 126 1.98 5.68 -22.15
C LEU A 126 1.13 6.02 -20.93
N TYR A 127 0.14 5.19 -20.63
CA TYR A 127 -0.64 5.25 -19.41
C TYR A 127 -0.19 4.14 -18.47
N LEU A 128 0.15 4.48 -17.25
CA LEU A 128 0.54 3.54 -16.22
C LEU A 128 -0.54 3.51 -15.15
N PHE A 129 -1.25 2.40 -15.08
CA PHE A 129 -2.19 2.09 -14.01
C PHE A 129 -1.44 1.37 -12.90
N PHE A 130 -1.71 1.73 -11.65
CA PHE A 130 -0.98 1.17 -10.49
C PHE A 130 -1.88 1.17 -9.26
N GLU A 131 -1.60 0.25 -8.34
CA GLU A 131 -2.16 0.33 -7.00
C GLU A 131 -1.53 1.52 -6.24
N THR A 132 -2.36 2.32 -5.59
CA THR A 132 -1.94 3.37 -4.66
C THR A 132 -2.66 3.20 -3.34
N LYS A 133 -1.90 3.07 -2.24
CA LYS A 133 -2.48 2.86 -0.93
C LYS A 133 -2.71 4.17 -0.19
N ASN A 134 -3.96 4.55 -0.02
CA ASN A 134 -4.37 5.76 0.70
C ASN A 134 -3.76 5.79 2.12
N SER A 135 -3.08 6.89 2.47
CA SER A 135 -2.35 6.99 3.74
C SER A 135 -3.25 7.15 4.99
N ILE A 136 -4.54 7.42 4.77
CA ILE A 136 -5.57 7.61 5.82
C ILE A 136 -6.39 6.33 5.99
N THR A 137 -6.97 5.82 4.91
CA THR A 137 -7.85 4.63 4.96
C THR A 137 -7.07 3.32 4.93
N LEU A 138 -5.79 3.36 4.53
CA LEU A 138 -4.92 2.19 4.31
C LEU A 138 -5.46 1.23 3.25
N GLN A 139 -6.34 1.71 2.38
CA GLN A 139 -6.96 0.99 1.28
C GLN A 139 -6.18 1.21 -0.01
N GLY A 140 -5.98 0.16 -0.80
CA GLY A 140 -5.49 0.25 -2.17
C GLY A 140 -6.58 0.68 -3.15
N ASP A 141 -6.32 1.74 -3.89
CA ASP A 141 -7.11 2.24 -5.01
C ASP A 141 -6.30 2.14 -6.31
N ILE A 142 -6.94 2.26 -7.47
CA ILE A 142 -6.22 2.25 -8.75
C ILE A 142 -5.93 3.68 -9.19
N GLY A 143 -4.65 4.07 -9.13
CA GLY A 143 -4.15 5.33 -9.68
C GLY A 143 -3.78 5.20 -11.16
N VAL A 144 -3.71 6.34 -11.85
CA VAL A 144 -3.17 6.41 -13.21
C VAL A 144 -2.24 7.60 -13.41
N ALA A 145 -1.14 7.38 -14.11
CA ALA A 145 -0.22 8.41 -14.59
C ALA A 145 -0.02 8.29 -16.10
N VAL A 146 0.39 9.39 -16.74
CA VAL A 146 0.68 9.44 -18.17
C VAL A 146 2.09 9.94 -18.43
N SER A 147 2.75 9.32 -19.40
CA SER A 147 4.02 9.77 -19.98
C SER A 147 3.81 10.05 -21.47
N LYS A 148 4.41 11.14 -21.95
CA LYS A 148 4.38 11.58 -23.36
C LYS A 148 5.77 11.56 -24.01
N ASP A 149 6.75 11.07 -23.28
CA ASP A 149 8.18 11.14 -23.56
C ASP A 149 8.85 9.78 -23.31
N ASP A 150 8.17 8.71 -23.73
CA ASP A 150 8.66 7.33 -23.64
C ASP A 150 9.09 6.95 -22.22
N GLY A 151 8.23 7.22 -21.24
CA GLY A 151 8.39 6.80 -19.85
C GLY A 151 9.42 7.61 -19.04
N ALA A 152 9.98 8.68 -19.61
CA ALA A 152 10.95 9.52 -18.92
C ALA A 152 10.31 10.38 -17.83
N THR A 153 9.15 11.00 -18.10
CA THR A 153 8.38 11.75 -17.12
C THR A 153 6.94 11.27 -17.01
N TRP A 154 6.39 11.41 -15.81
CA TRP A 154 5.07 10.88 -15.47
C TRP A 154 4.24 11.93 -14.75
N GLN A 155 3.09 12.26 -15.33
CA GLN A 155 2.08 13.11 -14.72
C GLN A 155 0.98 12.25 -14.11
N HIS A 156 0.75 12.37 -12.80
CA HIS A 156 -0.42 11.75 -12.16
C HIS A 156 -1.71 12.41 -12.66
N LEU A 157 -2.66 11.61 -13.10
CA LEU A 157 -3.95 12.09 -13.60
C LEU A 157 -5.08 11.95 -12.58
N GLY A 158 -4.92 11.10 -11.56
CA GLY A 158 -5.88 10.88 -10.49
C GLY A 158 -6.13 9.39 -10.22
N ILE A 159 -7.20 9.13 -9.46
CA ILE A 159 -7.70 7.78 -9.17
C ILE A 159 -8.62 7.34 -10.32
N ALA A 160 -8.22 6.28 -11.02
CA ALA A 160 -8.99 5.66 -12.09
C ALA A 160 -10.15 4.82 -11.54
N LEU A 161 -9.93 4.11 -10.44
CA LEU A 161 -10.97 3.28 -9.82
C LEU A 161 -10.82 3.30 -8.30
N ASP A 162 -11.91 3.64 -7.63
CA ASP A 162 -12.10 3.64 -6.18
C ASP A 162 -13.34 2.83 -5.86
N GLU A 163 -13.23 1.92 -4.91
CA GLU A 163 -14.31 1.04 -4.45
C GLU A 163 -14.34 1.01 -2.92
N LYS A 164 -15.29 0.29 -2.32
CA LYS A 164 -15.35 0.19 -0.84
C LYS A 164 -14.35 -0.83 -0.25
N TRP A 165 -13.57 -1.49 -1.09
CA TRP A 165 -12.60 -2.53 -0.71
C TRP A 165 -11.28 -2.32 -1.46
N HIS A 166 -10.23 -2.98 -0.96
CA HIS A 166 -8.89 -2.92 -1.53
C HIS A 166 -8.84 -3.46 -2.97
N LEU A 167 -8.28 -2.67 -3.87
CA LEU A 167 -8.03 -3.00 -5.28
C LEU A 167 -6.53 -3.10 -5.55
N SER A 168 -6.13 -4.07 -6.36
CA SER A 168 -4.74 -4.28 -6.80
C SER A 168 -4.70 -4.87 -8.22
N TYR A 169 -3.52 -5.09 -8.78
CA TYR A 169 -3.31 -5.67 -10.12
C TYR A 169 -4.26 -5.16 -11.24
N PRO A 170 -4.25 -3.86 -11.59
CA PRO A 170 -5.19 -3.26 -12.55
C PRO A 170 -4.88 -3.64 -14.00
N PHE A 171 -5.20 -4.86 -14.44
CA PHE A 171 -4.95 -5.27 -15.82
C PHE A 171 -5.83 -4.50 -16.82
N VAL A 172 -5.23 -3.66 -17.67
CA VAL A 172 -5.93 -2.85 -18.68
C VAL A 172 -5.66 -3.37 -20.09
N PHE A 173 -6.71 -3.53 -20.89
CA PHE A 173 -6.61 -4.05 -22.25
C PHE A 173 -7.70 -3.49 -23.18
N SER A 174 -7.48 -3.59 -24.49
CA SER A 174 -8.46 -3.21 -25.50
C SER A 174 -9.15 -4.44 -26.10
N TYR A 175 -10.45 -4.32 -26.35
CA TYR A 175 -11.25 -5.34 -27.02
C TYR A 175 -12.42 -4.67 -27.75
N GLN A 176 -12.59 -4.95 -29.05
CA GLN A 176 -13.66 -4.39 -29.89
C GLN A 176 -13.79 -2.86 -29.78
N ASP A 177 -12.68 -2.14 -29.94
CA ASP A 177 -12.60 -0.67 -29.86
C ASP A 177 -13.02 -0.07 -28.50
N GLN A 178 -13.19 -0.91 -27.47
CA GLN A 178 -13.42 -0.51 -26.09
C GLN A 178 -12.19 -0.81 -25.23
N ILE A 179 -12.06 -0.09 -24.12
CA ILE A 179 -10.98 -0.29 -23.14
C ILE A 179 -11.59 -0.84 -21.86
N TYR A 180 -10.98 -1.89 -21.34
CA TYR A 180 -11.42 -2.59 -20.15
C TYR A 180 -10.32 -2.62 -19.10
N MET A 181 -10.73 -2.68 -17.83
CA MET A 181 -9.86 -2.88 -16.67
C MET A 181 -10.38 -4.05 -15.85
N MET A 182 -9.48 -4.93 -15.42
CA MET A 182 -9.78 -6.09 -14.59
C MET A 182 -8.85 -6.09 -13.37
N PRO A 183 -9.21 -5.39 -12.29
CA PRO A 183 -8.43 -5.40 -11.06
C PRO A 183 -8.69 -6.66 -10.24
N GLU A 184 -7.74 -7.02 -9.38
CA GLU A 184 -7.97 -7.97 -8.30
C GLU A 184 -8.76 -7.29 -7.16
N GLY A 185 -9.76 -7.98 -6.61
CA GLY A 185 -10.53 -7.56 -5.44
C GLY A 185 -10.52 -8.63 -4.35
N ASN A 186 -9.48 -8.62 -3.51
CA ASN A 186 -9.18 -9.66 -2.51
C ASN A 186 -10.37 -10.01 -1.59
N GLN A 187 -11.21 -9.04 -1.23
CA GLN A 187 -12.27 -9.24 -0.23
C GLN A 187 -13.60 -9.80 -0.78
N LYS A 188 -13.84 -9.69 -2.09
CA LYS A 188 -15.14 -10.02 -2.69
C LYS A 188 -15.22 -11.46 -3.23
N GLY A 189 -14.08 -12.11 -3.50
CA GLY A 189 -14.06 -13.41 -4.19
C GLY A 189 -14.71 -13.34 -5.59
N GLU A 190 -14.77 -12.14 -6.16
CA GLU A 190 -15.35 -11.84 -7.47
C GLU A 190 -14.22 -11.28 -8.35
N LEU A 191 -14.13 -11.75 -9.59
CA LEU A 191 -13.32 -11.09 -10.61
C LEU A 191 -14.21 -10.08 -11.34
N ARG A 192 -13.82 -8.82 -11.39
CA ARG A 192 -14.65 -7.74 -11.96
C ARG A 192 -14.04 -7.19 -13.24
N LEU A 193 -14.90 -6.94 -14.22
CA LEU A 193 -14.57 -6.31 -15.48
C LEU A 193 -15.22 -4.93 -15.51
N TYR A 194 -14.40 -3.91 -15.66
CA TYR A 194 -14.82 -2.52 -15.82
C TYR A 194 -14.60 -2.08 -17.26
N ARG A 195 -15.52 -1.28 -17.81
CA ARG A 195 -15.40 -0.66 -19.12
C ARG A 195 -15.15 0.83 -18.97
N ALA A 196 -14.23 1.38 -19.74
CA ALA A 196 -13.94 2.82 -19.73
C ALA A 196 -15.12 3.59 -20.36
N LEU A 197 -15.72 4.49 -19.59
CA LEU A 197 -16.67 5.48 -20.08
C LEU A 197 -15.95 6.74 -20.61
N GLN A 198 -14.96 7.20 -19.87
CA GLN A 198 -14.09 8.32 -20.25
C GLN A 198 -12.66 7.98 -19.83
N PHE A 199 -11.92 7.39 -20.75
CA PHE A 199 -10.54 6.97 -20.49
C PHE A 199 -9.64 8.20 -20.18
N PRO A 200 -8.76 8.13 -19.15
CA PRO A 200 -8.47 6.99 -18.29
C PRO A 200 -9.15 7.01 -16.90
N LEU A 201 -10.04 7.97 -16.62
CA LEU A 201 -10.50 8.27 -15.24
C LEU A 201 -11.92 7.83 -14.92
N LYS A 202 -12.77 7.51 -15.90
CA LYS A 202 -14.14 7.05 -15.63
C LYS A 202 -14.39 5.68 -16.19
N TRP A 203 -14.85 4.81 -15.31
CA TRP A 203 -15.10 3.41 -15.55
C TRP A 203 -16.46 3.02 -14.99
N GLU A 204 -17.10 2.04 -15.61
CA GLU A 204 -18.30 1.42 -15.09
C GLU A 204 -18.11 -0.09 -14.95
N LEU A 205 -18.78 -0.70 -13.98
CA LEU A 205 -18.80 -2.16 -13.84
C LEU A 205 -19.61 -2.75 -15.01
N GLU A 206 -18.94 -3.48 -15.89
CA GLU A 206 -19.56 -4.17 -17.02
C GLU A 206 -20.05 -5.56 -16.60
N LYS A 207 -19.20 -6.30 -15.90
CA LYS A 207 -19.47 -7.69 -15.52
C LYS A 207 -18.69 -8.09 -14.29
N PHE A 208 -19.24 -9.04 -13.53
CA PHE A 208 -18.50 -9.73 -12.48
C PHE A 208 -18.61 -11.24 -12.67
N PHE A 209 -17.57 -11.95 -12.28
CA PHE A 209 -17.47 -13.40 -12.32
C PHE A 209 -17.26 -13.89 -10.89
N TRP A 210 -18.05 -14.89 -10.49
CA TRP A 210 -17.89 -15.51 -9.18
C TRP A 210 -16.69 -16.44 -9.20
N CYS A 211 -15.73 -16.22 -8.32
CA CYS A 211 -14.67 -17.19 -8.08
C CYS A 211 -15.20 -18.20 -7.06
N LYS A 212 -15.68 -19.35 -7.54
CA LYS A 212 -16.13 -20.44 -6.66
C LYS A 212 -14.91 -20.98 -5.92
N LYS A 213 -14.82 -20.79 -4.60
CA LYS A 213 -13.82 -21.47 -3.77
C LYS A 213 -14.16 -22.96 -3.68
N GLU A 214 -13.75 -23.74 -4.68
CA GLU A 214 -13.67 -25.19 -4.56
C GLU A 214 -12.23 -25.58 -4.19
N TRP A 215 -11.86 -25.36 -2.92
CA TRP A 215 -10.70 -26.00 -2.32
C TRP A 215 -11.17 -26.68 -1.03
N GLY A 216 -11.77 -27.84 -1.20
CA GLY A 216 -11.97 -28.83 -0.15
C GLY A 216 -11.09 -30.03 -0.46
N ALA A 217 -10.03 -30.20 0.33
CA ALA A 217 -9.32 -31.47 0.52
C ALA A 217 -9.12 -31.63 2.03
#